data_AF-A0A0M3HLE7-F1
#
_entry.id   AF-A0A0M3HLE7-F1
#
_cell.length_a   1.000
_cell.length_b   1.000
_cell.length_c   1.000
_cell.angle_alpha   90.00
_cell.angle_beta   90.00
_cell.angle_gamma   90.00
#
_symmetry.space_group_name_H-M   'P 1'
#
loop_
_entity.id
_entity.type
_entity.pdbx_description
1 polymer ?
#
loop_
_entity_poly.entity_id
_entity_poly.type
_entity_poly.pdbx_seq_one_letter_code
_entity_poly.pdbx_strand_id
1 'polypeptide(L)' 'MSGNEDRAGLSELIQMIRETRIPIICICNDRQSPKMRSLVNYCFDVRFQRPRVEQIRVCDLMSDISSYRTPQMEELSIT' A
#
# COMPACT_ATOMS: atom_id res chain seq x y z
N MET A 1 9.78 0.60 -13.26
CA MET A 1 9.19 0.38 -14.60
C MET A 1 8.13 1.46 -14.81
N SER A 2 8.30 2.40 -15.73
CA SER A 2 7.21 3.31 -16.08
C SER A 2 7.48 4.01 -17.42
N GLY A 3 7.51 3.20 -18.48
CA GLY A 3 7.48 3.68 -19.85
C GLY A 3 6.12 4.29 -20.19
N ASN A 4 5.97 4.70 -21.45
CA ASN A 4 4.75 5.29 -22.02
C ASN A 4 3.56 4.29 -22.09
N GLU A 5 3.78 3.06 -21.63
CA GLU A 5 2.94 1.87 -21.80
C GLU A 5 1.68 1.91 -20.92
N ASP A 6 1.76 2.53 -19.74
CA ASP A 6 0.63 2.57 -18.81
C ASP A 6 -0.52 3.47 -19.29
N ARG A 7 -0.28 4.37 -20.26
CA ARG A 7 -1.31 5.31 -20.74
C ARG A 7 -2.48 4.60 -21.42
N ALA A 8 -2.19 3.56 -22.21
CA ALA A 8 -3.23 2.76 -22.85
C ALA A 8 -3.95 1.86 -21.83
N GLY A 9 -3.20 1.22 -20.93
CA GLY A 9 -3.76 0.36 -19.88
C GLY A 9 -4.71 1.08 -18.93
N LEU A 10 -4.40 2.33 -18.56
CA LEU A 10 -5.28 3.17 -17.73
C LEU A 10 -6.60 3.52 -18.42
N SER A 11 -6.58 3.75 -19.74
CA SER A 11 -7.80 4.04 -20.50
C SER A 11 -8.74 2.83 -20.53
N GLU A 12 -8.19 1.65 -20.78
CA GLU A 12 -8.95 0.40 -20.79
C GLU A 12 -9.52 0.08 -19.40
N LEU A 13 -8.72 0.30 -18.35
CA LEU A 13 -9.17 0.12 -16.97
C LEU A 13 -10.35 1.04 -16.63
N ILE A 14 -10.34 2.29 -17.09
CA ILE A 14 -11.46 3.22 -16.89
C ILE A 14 -12.73 2.70 -17.58
N GLN A 15 -12.60 2.16 -18.80
CA GLN A 15 -13.74 1.58 -19.50
C GLN A 15 -14.30 0.36 -18.74
N MET A 16 -13.42 -0.52 -18.27
CA MET A 16 -13.80 -1.66 -17.45
C MET A 16 -14.51 -1.25 -16.16
N ILE A 17 -14.05 -0.20 -15.48
CA ILE A 17 -14.70 0.33 -14.25
C ILE A 17 -16.14 0.79 -14.52
N ARG A 18 -16.42 1.34 -15.71
CA ARG A 18 -17.77 1.82 -16.06
C ARG A 18 -18.75 0.69 -16.36
N GLU A 19 -18.26 -0.44 -16.86
CA GLU A 19 -19.11 -1.54 -17.35
C GLU A 19 -19.20 -2.72 -16.37
N THR A 20 -18.22 -2.87 -15.49
CA THR A 20 -18.14 -3.98 -14.54
C THR A 20 -19.28 -3.97 -13.53
N ARG A 21 -19.78 -5.17 -13.19
CA ARG A 21 -20.68 -5.41 -12.04
C ARG A 21 -19.94 -5.91 -10.80
N ILE A 22 -18.63 -6.13 -10.93
CA ILE A 22 -17.74 -6.60 -9.86
C ILE A 22 -16.95 -5.38 -9.33
N PRO A 23 -16.89 -5.16 -8.01
CA PRO A 23 -16.15 -4.03 -7.46
C PRO A 23 -14.65 -4.15 -7.75
N ILE A 24 -14.08 -3.11 -8.35
CA ILE A 24 -12.64 -3.01 -8.63
C ILE A 24 -11.98 -2.15 -7.56
N ILE A 25 -10.92 -2.67 -6.93
CA ILE A 25 -10.13 -1.94 -5.93
C ILE A 25 -8.79 -1.55 -6.55
N CYS A 26 -8.59 -0.26 -6.75
CA CYS A 26 -7.35 0.31 -7.26
C CYS A 26 -6.50 0.87 -6.11
N ILE A 27 -5.23 0.47 -6.04
CA ILE A 27 -4.27 0.99 -5.05
C ILE A 27 -3.20 1.78 -5.80
N CYS A 28 -2.91 2.98 -5.32
CA CYS A 28 -1.82 3.81 -5.86
C CYS A 28 -1.03 4.44 -4.71
N ASN A 29 0.28 4.57 -4.93
CA ASN A 29 1.18 5.17 -3.94
C ASN A 29 1.16 6.69 -3.99
N ASP A 30 1.00 7.26 -5.18
CA ASP A 30 0.93 8.71 -5.39
C ASP A 30 -0.28 9.07 -6.25
N ARG A 31 -1.26 9.71 -5.60
CA ARG A 31 -2.48 10.22 -6.23
C ARG A 31 -2.21 11.42 -7.14
N GLN A 32 -1.18 12.22 -6.86
CA GLN A 32 -0.91 13.47 -7.59
C GLN A 32 -0.18 13.23 -8.92
N SER A 33 0.33 12.01 -9.11
CA SER A 33 0.97 11.58 -10.34
C SER A 33 0.11 11.91 -11.58
N PRO A 34 0.68 12.51 -12.63
CA PRO A 34 -0.05 12.85 -13.85
C PRO A 34 -0.79 11.67 -14.49
N LYS A 35 -0.27 10.45 -14.31
CA LYS A 35 -0.90 9.22 -14.81
C LYS A 35 -2.21 8.90 -14.10
N MET A 36 -2.32 9.23 -12.81
CA MET A 36 -3.49 8.91 -11.99
C MET A 36 -4.62 9.92 -12.14
N ARG A 37 -4.34 11.15 -12.61
CA ARG A 37 -5.34 12.21 -12.77
C ARG A 37 -6.56 11.81 -13.58
N SER A 38 -6.39 10.94 -14.59
CA SER A 38 -7.49 10.44 -15.41
C SER A 38 -8.35 9.41 -14.67
N LEU A 39 -7.74 8.49 -13.91
CA LEU A 39 -8.45 7.42 -13.18
C LEU A 39 -9.21 7.95 -11.95
N VAL A 40 -8.64 8.94 -11.28
CA VAL A 40 -9.12 9.48 -10.02
C VAL A 40 -10.59 9.94 -10.05
N ASN A 41 -11.08 10.41 -11.20
CA ASN A 41 -12.45 10.88 -11.35
C ASN A 41 -13.49 9.75 -11.46
N TYR A 42 -13.05 8.50 -11.61
CA TYR A 42 -13.92 7.32 -11.77
C TYR A 42 -13.94 6.39 -10.55
N CYS A 43 -13.12 6.68 -9.54
CA CYS A 43 -13.00 5.87 -8.34
C CYS A 43 -13.42 6.65 -7.10
N PHE A 44 -13.93 5.93 -6.10
CA PHE A 44 -14.06 6.48 -4.74
C PHE A 44 -12.66 6.64 -4.11
N ASP A 45 -12.31 7.86 -3.69
CA ASP A 45 -10.98 8.19 -3.16
C ASP A 45 -10.88 7.91 -1.66
N VAL A 46 -10.30 6.76 -1.30
CA VAL A 46 -9.93 6.46 0.09
C VAL A 46 -8.44 6.73 0.29
N ARG A 47 -8.13 7.67 1.19
CA ARG A 47 -6.74 8.05 1.49
C ARG A 47 -6.26 7.37 2.75
N PHE A 48 -5.22 6.56 2.61
CA PHE A 48 -4.47 6.03 3.74
C PHE A 48 -3.67 7.16 4.38
N GLN A 49 -3.99 7.48 5.63
CA GLN A 49 -3.18 8.37 6.44
C GLN A 49 -2.08 7.57 7.12
N ARG A 50 -0.96 8.22 7.37
CA ARG A 50 0.11 7.63 8.17
C ARG A 50 -0.47 7.32 9.56
N PRO A 51 -0.44 6.05 10.02
CA PRO A 51 -0.99 5.70 11.31
C PRO A 51 -0.24 6.43 12.43
N ARG A 52 -0.94 6.73 13.52
CA ARG A 52 -0.32 7.38 14.68
C ARG A 52 0.66 6.41 15.34
N VAL A 53 1.70 6.96 15.97
CA VAL A 53 2.72 6.16 16.68
C VAL A 53 2.08 5.23 17.72
N GLU A 54 1.05 5.70 18.43
CA GLU A 54 0.28 4.91 19.40
C GLU A 54 -0.41 3.70 18.76
N GLN A 55 -1.04 3.88 17.59
CA GLN A 55 -1.72 2.80 16.87
C GLN A 55 -0.72 1.78 16.34
N ILE A 56 0.48 2.22 15.95
CA ILE A 56 1.56 1.35 15.51
C ILE A 56 2.10 0.50 16.67
N ARG A 57 2.19 1.07 17.88
CA ARG A 57 2.63 0.37 19.10
C ARG A 57 1.61 -0.64 19.64
N VAL A 58 0.31 -0.33 19.52
CA VAL A 58 -0.80 -1.16 20.02
C VAL A 58 -1.17 -2.27 19.04
N CYS A 59 -0.87 -2.11 17.75
CA CYS A 59 -0.91 -3.25 16.83
C CYS A 59 0.12 -4.29 17.30
N ASP A 60 -0.37 -5.40 17.84
CA ASP A 60 0.41 -6.52 18.39
C ASP A 60 1.53 -7.02 17.45
N LEU A 61 1.48 -6.67 16.15
CA LEU A 61 2.56 -6.91 15.21
C LEU A 61 3.93 -6.37 15.68
N MET A 62 3.99 -5.23 16.38
CA MET A 62 5.27 -4.71 16.89
C MET A 62 5.76 -5.42 18.15
N SER A 63 4.87 -5.75 19.09
CA SER A 63 5.21 -6.55 20.27
C SER A 63 5.60 -7.98 19.89
N ASP A 64 4.94 -8.54 18.87
CA ASP A 64 5.26 -9.83 18.29
C ASP A 64 6.62 -9.76 17.61
N ILE A 65 6.87 -8.80 16.70
CA ILE A 65 8.18 -8.67 16.03
C ILE A 65 9.30 -8.48 17.05
N SER A 66 9.09 -7.70 18.11
CA SER A 66 10.08 -7.53 19.17
C SER A 66 10.30 -8.82 19.97
N SER A 67 9.23 -9.57 20.28
CA SER A 67 9.32 -10.86 20.98
C SER A 67 9.99 -11.94 20.13
N TYR A 68 9.75 -11.97 18.82
CA TYR A 68 10.42 -12.87 17.87
C TYR A 68 11.87 -12.46 17.58
N ARG A 69 12.30 -11.24 17.93
CA ARG A 69 13.67 -10.75 17.71
C ARG A 69 14.57 -10.86 18.94
N THR A 70 14.04 -11.27 20.09
CA THR A 70 14.82 -11.66 21.28
C THR A 70 14.84 -13.18 21.45
N PRO A 71 15.59 -13.89 20.60
CA PRO A 71 16.37 -14.99 21.15
C PRO A 71 17.82 -14.99 20.63
N GLN A 72 18.76 -15.19 21.56
CA GLN A 72 20.18 -15.56 21.36
C GLN A 72 21.20 -14.44 21.04
N MET A 73 21.48 -13.57 22.02
CA MET A 73 22.79 -12.93 22.18
C MET A 73 23.15 -12.90 23.68
N GLU A 74 22.93 -14.01 24.39
CA GLU A 74 23.50 -14.25 25.72
C GLU A 74 24.34 -15.52 25.59
N GLU A 75 25.57 -15.44 26.10
CA GLU A 75 26.67 -16.43 26.03
C GLU A 75 27.56 -16.41 24.78
N LEU A 76 28.51 -15.48 24.78
CA LEU A 76 29.90 -15.78 24.43
C LEU A 76 30.85 -14.84 25.18
N SER A 77 30.68 -14.83 26.51
CA SER A 77 31.73 -14.52 27.45
C SER A 77 32.15 -15.86 28.07
N ILE A 78 33.19 -16.49 27.55
CA ILE A 78 34.20 -17.36 28.20
C ILE A 78 35.08 -17.92 27.08
N THR A 79 36.18 -17.22 26.79
CA THR A 79 37.59 -17.67 26.67
C THR A 79 38.36 -16.60 25.93
#